data_AF-A0A0G0QR14-F1
#
_entry.id   AF-A0A0G0QR14-F1
#
_cell.length_a   1.000
_cell.length_b   1.000
_cell.length_c   1.000
_cell.angle_alpha   90.00
_cell.angle_beta   90.00
_cell.angle_gamma   90.00
#
_symmetry.space_group_name_H-M   'P 1'
#
loop_
_entity.id
_entity.type
_entity.pdbx_description
1 polymer ?
#
loop_
_entity_poly.entity_id
_entity_poly.type
_entity_poly.pdbx_seq_one_letter_code
_entity_poly.pdbx_strand_id
1 'polypeptide(L)'
;MEGSHPAQGWSALGGSGRLLILYMHYVYIIRSDKNGKLYKGSTCDLKTRLREHNSGVTQSTKAYAPWRLVYYAVFADKTDALREELFLKSGKGRERVNFLLANTLVRCQNTKNIGGVA
;
A
#
# COMPACT_ATOMS: atom_id res chain seq x y z
N MET A 1 -14.58 33.84 -60.76
CA MET A 1 -15.52 32.88 -60.13
C MET A 1 -14.89 31.50 -60.28
N GLU A 2 -15.06 30.63 -59.28
CA GLU A 2 -14.14 29.54 -58.86
C GLU A 2 -12.96 30.10 -58.06
N GLY A 3 -12.62 29.69 -56.84
CA GLY A 3 -13.12 28.62 -55.98
C GLY A 3 -11.94 28.11 -55.13
N SER A 4 -12.19 27.83 -53.85
CA SER A 4 -11.35 27.07 -52.89
C SER A 4 -10.15 27.74 -52.17
N HIS A 5 -10.35 28.04 -50.89
CA HIS A 5 -9.37 27.90 -49.79
C HIS A 5 -9.20 26.40 -49.47
N PRO A 6 -8.05 25.90 -48.92
CA PRO A 6 -7.54 26.37 -47.63
C PRO A 6 -6.01 26.37 -47.40
N ALA A 7 -5.67 27.04 -46.30
CA ALA A 7 -4.38 27.12 -45.65
C ALA A 7 -3.64 25.78 -45.55
N GLN A 8 -2.36 25.78 -45.92
CA GLN A 8 -1.44 24.69 -45.63
C GLN A 8 -0.28 25.16 -44.78
N GLY A 9 -0.08 24.45 -43.66
CA GLY A 9 1.18 24.37 -42.96
C GLY A 9 1.20 25.11 -41.62
N TRP A 10 0.78 24.44 -40.55
CA TRP A 10 1.63 24.07 -39.40
C TRP A 10 0.93 22.92 -38.68
N SER A 11 1.30 21.68 -39.01
CA SER A 11 0.88 20.51 -38.22
C SER A 11 1.75 20.44 -36.98
N ALA A 12 1.30 21.11 -35.92
CA ALA A 12 1.80 20.92 -34.58
C ALA A 12 1.27 19.59 -34.03
N LEU A 13 2.15 18.61 -33.86
CA LEU A 13 1.94 17.52 -32.91
C LEU A 13 3.14 17.42 -31.98
N GLY A 14 3.28 18.45 -31.15
CA GLY A 14 3.96 18.32 -29.86
C GLY A 14 3.12 17.41 -28.97
N GLY A 15 3.42 16.11 -29.00
CA GLY A 15 2.85 15.14 -28.08
C GLY A 15 3.27 15.46 -26.65
N SER A 16 2.49 16.30 -25.97
CA SER A 16 2.51 16.40 -24.52
C SER A 16 2.12 15.03 -23.98
N GLY A 17 3.12 14.21 -23.68
CA GLY A 17 2.94 12.92 -23.00
C GLY A 17 2.13 13.17 -21.74
N ARG A 18 0.82 12.90 -21.82
CA ARG A 18 -0.07 12.93 -20.68
C ARG A 18 0.45 11.86 -19.74
N LEU A 19 1.21 12.29 -18.73
CA LEU A 19 1.60 11.44 -17.62
C LEU A 19 0.27 11.01 -17.00
N LEU A 20 -0.21 9.83 -17.38
CA LEU A 20 -1.31 9.15 -16.70
C LEU A 20 -0.77 8.87 -15.31
N ILE A 21 -1.00 9.80 -14.39
CA ILE A 21 -0.85 9.52 -12.97
C ILE A 21 -1.96 8.55 -12.64
N LEU A 22 -1.70 7.26 -12.88
CA LEU A 22 -2.58 6.18 -12.47
C LEU A 22 -2.62 6.24 -10.94
N TYR A 23 -3.77 6.61 -10.39
CA TYR A 23 -4.00 6.59 -8.95
C TYR A 23 -3.94 5.14 -8.48
N MET A 24 -2.80 4.75 -7.90
CA MET A 24 -2.61 3.41 -7.38
C MET A 24 -3.24 3.26 -6.00
N HIS A 25 -3.80 2.09 -5.74
CA HIS A 25 -4.38 1.71 -4.48
C HIS A 25 -3.54 0.60 -3.84
N TYR A 26 -3.25 0.75 -2.55
CA TYR A 26 -2.40 -0.16 -1.80
C TYR A 26 -3.23 -0.85 -0.73
N VAL A 27 -3.11 -2.17 -0.66
CA VAL A 27 -3.51 -2.96 0.52
C VAL A 27 -2.24 -3.33 1.25
N TYR A 28 -2.23 -3.18 2.56
CA TYR A 28 -1.03 -3.39 3.37
C TYR A 28 -1.30 -4.17 4.64
N ILE A 29 -0.25 -4.83 5.11
CA ILE A 29 -0.19 -5.44 6.43
C ILE A 29 1.00 -4.85 7.18
N ILE A 30 0.72 -4.25 8.32
CA ILE A 30 1.74 -3.77 9.26
C ILE A 30 1.71 -4.63 10.52
N ARG A 31 2.89 -4.78 11.14
CA ARG A 31 3.09 -5.52 12.38
C ARG A 31 3.59 -4.58 13.47
N SER A 32 3.00 -4.67 14.65
CA SER A 32 3.49 -3.98 15.84
C SER A 32 4.78 -4.67 16.32
N ASP A 33 5.85 -3.90 16.50
CA ASP A 33 7.08 -4.42 17.09
C ASP A 33 6.93 -4.63 18.61
N LYS A 34 5.96 -3.96 19.26
CA LYS A 34 5.64 -4.16 20.69
C LYS A 34 5.12 -5.57 20.96
N ASN A 35 4.02 -5.96 20.33
CA ASN A 35 3.31 -7.19 20.68
C ASN A 35 3.08 -8.14 19.49
N GLY A 36 3.62 -7.83 18.31
CA GLY A 36 3.47 -8.66 17.11
C GLY A 36 2.08 -8.58 16.47
N LYS A 37 1.18 -7.72 16.96
CA LYS A 37 -0.17 -7.55 16.40
C LYS A 37 -0.09 -7.15 14.93
N LEU A 38 -0.91 -7.78 14.11
CA LEU A 38 -1.06 -7.43 12.70
C LEU A 38 -2.25 -6.49 12.51
N TYR A 39 -2.07 -5.48 11.66
CA TYR A 39 -3.13 -4.61 11.18
C TYR A 39 -3.17 -4.66 9.66
N LYS A 40 -4.37 -4.69 9.09
CA LYS A 40 -4.61 -4.70 7.64
C LYS A 40 -5.45 -3.50 7.27
N GLY A 41 -5.06 -2.81 6.20
CA GLY A 41 -5.78 -1.66 5.70
C GLY A 41 -5.48 -1.38 4.23
N SER A 42 -6.15 -0.37 3.68
CA SER A 42 -5.85 0.18 2.36
C SER A 42 -5.62 1.69 2.38
N THR A 43 -4.94 2.20 1.36
CA THR A 43 -4.60 3.62 1.17
C THR A 43 -4.21 3.91 -0.28
N CYS A 44 -4.25 5.17 -0.72
CA CYS A 44 -3.62 5.60 -1.98
C CYS A 44 -2.16 6.05 -1.78
N ASP A 45 -1.74 6.29 -0.53
CA ASP A 45 -0.36 6.63 -0.18
C ASP A 45 0.10 5.77 1.00
N LEU A 46 0.89 4.73 0.69
CA LEU A 46 1.39 3.78 1.67
C LEU A 46 2.42 4.40 2.62
N LYS A 47 3.28 5.29 2.10
CA LYS A 47 4.36 5.90 2.90
C LYS A 47 3.79 6.84 3.93
N THR A 48 2.87 7.72 3.52
CA THR A 48 2.21 8.66 4.42
C THR A 48 1.40 7.92 5.48
N ARG A 49 0.63 6.90 5.08
CA ARG A 49 -0.15 6.10 6.04
C ARG A 49 0.72 5.38 7.07
N LEU A 50 1.87 4.85 6.68
CA LEU A 50 2.78 4.22 7.65
C LEU A 50 3.34 5.24 8.65
N ARG A 51 3.66 6.46 8.21
CA ARG A 51 4.07 7.55 9.11
C ARG A 51 2.95 7.93 10.08
N GLU A 52 1.71 8.03 9.62
CA GLU A 52 0.53 8.32 10.47
C GLU A 52 0.32 7.26 11.56
N HIS A 53 0.43 5.97 11.22
CA HIS A 53 0.32 4.91 12.22
C HIS A 53 1.42 5.01 13.30
N ASN A 54 2.62 5.44 12.91
CA ASN A 54 3.77 5.58 13.81
C ASN A 54 3.80 6.90 14.58
N SER A 55 3.17 7.97 14.09
CA SER A 55 3.03 9.24 14.82
C SER A 55 1.94 9.19 15.88
N GLY A 56 1.12 8.12 15.92
CA GLY A 56 0.10 7.93 16.94
C GLY A 56 -1.19 8.72 16.70
N VAL A 57 -1.35 9.35 15.53
CA VAL A 57 -2.58 10.08 15.17
C VAL A 57 -3.78 9.14 15.00
N THR A 58 -3.53 7.90 14.58
CA THR A 58 -4.60 6.92 14.36
C THR A 58 -4.96 6.22 15.68
N GLN A 59 -6.07 6.63 16.29
CA GLN A 59 -6.54 6.20 17.61
C GLN A 59 -6.53 4.67 17.81
N SER A 60 -6.97 3.90 16.81
CA SER A 60 -7.05 2.44 16.89
C SER A 60 -5.69 1.73 16.84
N THR A 61 -4.63 2.43 16.44
CA THR A 61 -3.30 1.85 16.23
C THR A 61 -2.20 2.48 17.08
N LYS A 62 -2.43 3.66 17.66
CA LYS A 62 -1.43 4.41 18.43
C LYS A 62 -0.86 3.62 19.62
N ALA A 63 -1.71 2.84 20.30
CA ALA A 63 -1.30 2.03 21.45
C ALA A 63 -0.25 0.97 21.11
N TYR A 64 -0.18 0.56 19.84
CA TYR A 64 0.67 -0.54 19.39
C TYR A 64 1.83 -0.10 18.48
N ALA A 65 2.01 1.20 18.25
CA ALA A 65 3.22 1.71 17.60
C ALA A 65 4.47 1.39 18.45
N PRO A 66 5.66 1.14 17.88
CA PRO A 66 5.98 1.28 16.46
C PRO A 66 5.48 0.10 15.61
N TRP A 67 5.10 0.44 14.38
CA TRP A 67 4.60 -0.43 13.33
C TRP A 67 5.62 -0.55 12.21
N ARG A 68 5.82 -1.79 11.76
CA ARG A 68 6.64 -2.15 10.60
C ARG A 68 5.77 -2.66 9.47
N LEU A 69 6.02 -2.20 8.26
CA LEU A 69 5.40 -2.77 7.06
C LEU A 69 5.99 -4.15 6.79
N VAL A 70 5.13 -5.16 6.67
CA VAL A 70 5.55 -6.56 6.42
C VAL A 70 5.02 -7.11 5.10
N TYR A 71 4.01 -6.46 4.51
CA TYR A 71 3.45 -6.82 3.21
C TYR A 71 2.67 -5.66 2.62
N TYR A 72 2.67 -5.55 1.29
CA TYR A 72 1.70 -4.76 0.55
C TYR A 72 1.45 -5.34 -0.84
N ALA A 73 0.27 -5.03 -1.39
CA ALA A 73 -0.12 -5.29 -2.76
C ALA A 73 -0.67 -4.01 -3.39
N VAL A 74 -0.50 -3.87 -4.71
CA VAL A 74 -0.88 -2.67 -5.45
C VAL A 74 -1.94 -3.00 -6.48
N PHE A 75 -2.93 -2.13 -6.60
CA PHE A 75 -4.10 -2.27 -7.44
C PHE A 75 -4.31 -0.99 -8.25
N ALA A 76 -4.73 -1.14 -9.50
CA ALA A 76 -5.12 0.00 -10.34
C ALA A 76 -6.54 0.49 -10.00
N ASP A 77 -7.42 -0.41 -9.53
CA ASP A 77 -8.80 -0.10 -9.16
C ASP A 77 -9.00 -0.13 -7.63
N LYS A 78 -9.77 0.83 -7.13
CA LYS A 78 -10.06 0.96 -5.69
C LYS A 78 -10.90 -0.19 -5.17
N THR A 79 -11.87 -0.66 -5.95
CA THR A 79 -12.80 -1.72 -5.56
C THR A 79 -12.06 -3.04 -5.42
N ASP A 80 -11.12 -3.32 -6.31
CA ASP A 80 -10.26 -4.52 -6.20
C ASP A 80 -9.38 -4.47 -4.95
N ALA A 81 -8.78 -3.32 -4.63
CA ALA A 81 -8.07 -3.14 -3.37
C ALA A 81 -8.97 -3.37 -2.15
N LEU A 82 -10.20 -2.84 -2.15
CA LEU A 82 -11.14 -3.03 -1.06
C LEU A 82 -11.59 -4.50 -0.92
N ARG A 83 -11.82 -5.19 -2.04
CA ARG A 83 -12.14 -6.63 -2.05
C ARG A 83 -11.00 -7.45 -1.43
N GLU A 84 -9.75 -7.16 -1.80
CA GLU A 84 -8.60 -7.82 -1.20
C GLU A 84 -8.48 -7.49 0.29
N GLU A 85 -8.65 -6.24 0.72
CA GLU A 85 -8.61 -5.88 2.14
C GLU A 85 -9.66 -6.64 2.96
N LEU A 86 -10.90 -6.72 2.46
CA LEU A 86 -11.99 -7.47 3.08
C LEU A 86 -11.67 -8.97 3.11
N PHE A 87 -11.13 -9.52 2.02
CA PHE A 87 -10.70 -10.90 1.97
C PHE A 87 -9.63 -11.18 3.02
N LEU A 88 -8.57 -10.37 3.13
CA LEU A 88 -7.49 -10.53 4.11
C LEU A 88 -7.97 -10.41 5.58
N LYS A 89 -9.12 -9.77 5.81
CA LYS A 89 -9.78 -9.69 7.12
C LYS A 89 -10.66 -10.92 7.43
N SER A 90 -11.01 -11.73 6.43
CA SER A 90 -11.79 -12.97 6.60
C SER A 90 -11.00 -14.13 7.25
N GLY A 91 -11.67 -15.25 7.55
CA GLY A 91 -11.04 -16.48 8.01
C GLY A 91 -9.99 -17.03 7.04
N LYS A 92 -10.40 -17.31 5.79
CA LYS A 92 -9.50 -17.76 4.71
C LYS A 92 -8.38 -16.76 4.42
N GLY A 93 -8.68 -15.46 4.55
CA GLY A 93 -7.67 -14.41 4.46
C GLY A 93 -6.57 -14.53 5.52
N ARG A 94 -6.93 -14.86 6.76
CA ARG A 94 -5.94 -15.09 7.83
C ARG A 94 -5.02 -16.26 7.52
N GLU A 95 -5.55 -17.34 6.96
CA GLU A 95 -4.74 -18.50 6.51
C GLU A 95 -3.77 -18.07 5.40
N ARG A 96 -4.23 -17.31 4.40
CA ARG A 96 -3.35 -16.77 3.35
C ARG A 96 -2.27 -15.87 3.92
N VAL A 97 -2.59 -14.99 4.88
CA VAL A 97 -1.58 -14.13 5.53
C VAL A 97 -0.53 -14.96 6.26
N ASN A 98 -0.94 -15.99 7.00
CA ASN A 98 -0.02 -16.88 7.71
C ASN A 98 0.90 -17.62 6.73
N PHE A 99 0.34 -18.09 5.61
CA PHE A 99 1.12 -18.72 4.53
C PHE A 99 2.14 -17.74 3.92
N LEU A 100 1.67 -16.56 3.48
CA LEU A 100 2.53 -15.55 2.82
C LEU A 100 3.66 -15.05 3.74
N LEU A 101 3.37 -14.94 5.04
CA LEU A 101 4.29 -14.34 6.01
C LEU A 101 4.95 -15.36 6.94
N ALA A 102 4.90 -16.66 6.63
CA ALA A 102 5.40 -17.72 7.51
C ALA A 102 6.82 -17.42 8.05
N ASN A 103 7.75 -17.09 7.15
CA ASN A 103 9.13 -16.76 7.54
C ASN A 103 9.29 -15.36 8.12
N THR A 104 8.52 -14.39 7.62
CA THR A 104 8.56 -13.00 8.11
C THR A 104 8.10 -12.92 9.57
N LEU A 105 7.04 -13.64 9.93
CA LEU A 105 6.50 -13.66 11.30
C LEU A 105 7.42 -14.40 12.27
N VAL A 106 8.04 -15.50 11.85
CA VAL A 106 9.03 -16.26 12.66
C VAL A 106 10.28 -15.43 12.94
N ARG A 107 10.87 -14.80 11.91
CA ARG A 107 12.09 -13.97 12.10
C ARG A 107 11.87 -12.83 13.08
N CYS A 108 10.67 -12.27 13.15
CA CYS A 108 10.35 -11.19 14.07
C CYS A 108 10.06 -11.63 15.52
N GLN A 109 10.02 -12.94 15.82
CA GLN A 109 9.97 -13.45 17.20
C GLN A 109 11.39 -13.59 17.77
N ASN A 110 12.35 -14.02 16.94
CA ASN A 110 13.74 -14.24 17.38
C ASN A 110 14.51 -12.94 17.69
N THR A 111 14.15 -11.80 17.10
CA THR A 111 14.79 -10.51 17.40
C THR A 111 14.53 -10.00 18.83
N LYS A 112 13.56 -10.58 19.56
CA LYS A 112 13.32 -10.25 20.97
C LYS A 112 14.30 -10.94 21.93
N ASN A 113 14.97 -12.01 21.50
CA ASN A 113 15.88 -12.80 22.34
C ASN A 113 17.35 -12.36 22.27
N ILE A 114 17.68 -11.38 21.43
CA ILE A 114 19.07 -10.91 21.21
C ILE A 114 19.41 -9.65 22.03
N GLY A 115 18.46 -9.12 22.81
CA GLY A 115 18.64 -7.93 23.65
C GLY A 115 19.06 -8.21 25.09
N GLY A 116 19.53 -9.43 25.41
CA GLY A 116 19.91 -9.87 26.76
C GLY A 116 21.40 -10.21 26.91
N VAL A 117 22.27 -9.56 26.14
CA VAL A 117 23.73 -9.64 26.31
C VAL A 117 24.33 -8.26 26.01
N ALA A 118 24.32 -7.41 27.03
CA ALA A 118 25.27 -6.32 27.27
C ALA A 118 25.03 -5.81 28.70
#